data_AF-A0A6I4YMT6-F1
#
_entry.id   AF-A0A6I4YMT6-F1
#
_cell.length_a   1.000
_cell.length_b   1.000
_cell.length_c   1.000
_cell.angle_alpha   90.00
_cell.angle_beta   90.00
_cell.angle_gamma   90.00
#
_symmetry.space_group_name_H-M   'P 1'
#
loop_
_entity.id
_entity.type
_entity.pdbx_description
1 polymer ?
#
loop_
_entity_poly.entity_id
_entity_poly.type
_entity_poly.pdbx_seq_one_letter_code
_entity_poly.pdbx_strand_id
1 'polypeptide(L)'
;MTDWTALIAARPSGATAAALIAAYGNPEGPGAGPSPQGGAWFTPSPAWARENLTTIPAEKLPHWPLLGGKAVSGVTVHRLVAAPLIATWAEVNRRGLAGRLRTFNGAAAFRHMGHDRSRPLSVHAFGAAFDVDAAWNAYGVPLAQQQIDRDVVRVFQECGWEWGGLWTDPYEDGMHFQWTDPLPGVRQPAWRDAMARGQGRAPKPTPAPAPAPATGIVVKPTVPVPVVLVPDGAEGWRDVAGQRTTLPGGTVVNATDPTRIWIAER
;
A
#
# COMPACT_ATOMS: atom_id res chain seq x y z
N MET A 1 -9.79 -17.19 -19.11
CA MET A 1 -9.84 -17.22 -17.62
C MET A 1 -8.40 -17.20 -17.14
N THR A 2 -8.05 -16.42 -16.11
CA THR A 2 -6.67 -16.37 -15.59
C THR A 2 -6.27 -17.72 -15.00
N ASP A 3 -5.09 -18.23 -15.35
CA ASP A 3 -4.48 -19.39 -14.70
C ASP A 3 -3.85 -18.96 -13.36
N TRP A 4 -4.67 -18.97 -12.32
CA TRP A 4 -4.23 -18.61 -10.97
C TRP A 4 -3.25 -19.59 -10.36
N THR A 5 -3.31 -20.86 -10.75
CA THR A 5 -2.38 -21.90 -10.27
C THR A 5 -0.98 -21.58 -10.75
N ALA A 6 -0.78 -21.34 -12.06
CA ALA A 6 0.51 -20.99 -12.61
C ALA A 6 1.02 -19.63 -12.09
N LEU A 7 0.14 -18.64 -12.01
CA LEU A 7 0.50 -17.28 -11.61
C LEU A 7 0.94 -17.21 -10.13
N ILE A 8 0.24 -17.91 -9.23
CA ILE A 8 0.63 -17.99 -7.81
C ILE A 8 1.87 -18.87 -7.65
N ALA A 9 2.00 -19.97 -8.38
CA ALA A 9 3.20 -20.81 -8.35
C ALA A 9 4.46 -20.06 -8.82
N ALA A 10 4.31 -19.08 -9.71
CA ALA A 10 5.39 -18.22 -10.19
C ALA A 10 5.65 -16.99 -9.29
N ARG A 11 4.90 -16.80 -8.20
CA ARG A 11 5.14 -15.71 -7.24
C ARG A 11 6.54 -15.86 -6.64
N PRO A 12 7.36 -14.80 -6.64
CA PRO A 12 8.64 -14.81 -5.96
C PRO A 12 8.52 -15.20 -4.49
N SER A 13 9.43 -16.05 -4.03
CA SER A 13 9.49 -16.55 -2.65
C SER A 13 10.70 -16.01 -1.91
N GLY A 14 10.57 -15.93 -0.59
CA GLY A 14 11.64 -15.51 0.32
C GLY A 14 11.48 -14.10 0.88
N ALA A 15 11.97 -13.94 2.12
CA ALA A 15 11.86 -12.70 2.90
C ALA A 15 13.19 -11.95 3.07
N THR A 16 14.29 -12.46 2.49
CA THR A 16 15.61 -11.83 2.58
C THR A 16 15.85 -10.91 1.38
N ALA A 17 16.68 -9.90 1.56
CA ALA A 17 17.11 -9.05 0.45
C ALA A 17 17.76 -9.85 -0.68
N ALA A 18 18.56 -10.87 -0.35
CA ALA A 18 19.18 -11.74 -1.34
C ALA A 18 18.14 -12.51 -2.17
N ALA A 19 17.08 -13.03 -1.55
CA ALA A 19 16.00 -13.71 -2.26
C ALA A 19 15.22 -12.76 -3.17
N LEU A 20 14.91 -11.56 -2.68
CA LEU A 20 14.23 -10.54 -3.49
C LEU A 20 15.09 -10.09 -4.67
N ILE A 21 16.39 -9.86 -4.46
CA ILE A 21 17.33 -9.51 -5.55
C ILE A 21 17.43 -10.65 -6.57
N ALA A 22 17.47 -11.91 -6.12
CA ALA A 22 17.52 -13.05 -7.03
C ALA A 22 16.27 -13.15 -7.91
N ALA A 23 15.09 -12.79 -7.37
CA ALA A 23 13.83 -12.87 -8.10
C ALA A 23 13.53 -11.63 -8.97
N TYR A 24 13.83 -10.44 -8.45
CA TYR A 24 13.45 -9.16 -9.05
C TYR A 24 14.63 -8.39 -9.68
N GLY A 25 15.85 -8.91 -9.57
CA GLY A 25 17.06 -8.18 -9.91
C GLY A 25 17.44 -7.13 -8.86
N ASN A 26 18.65 -6.58 -8.98
CA ASN A 26 19.14 -5.57 -8.04
C ASN A 26 18.84 -4.13 -8.52
N PRO A 27 17.88 -3.40 -7.92
CA PRO A 27 17.62 -2.01 -8.27
C PRO A 27 18.78 -1.07 -7.85
N GLU A 28 19.63 -1.47 -6.90
CA GLU A 28 20.87 -0.77 -6.55
C GLU A 28 22.09 -1.28 -7.35
N GLY A 29 21.85 -1.91 -8.51
CA GLY A 29 22.91 -2.35 -9.41
C GLY A 29 23.71 -1.20 -10.05
N PRO A 30 24.59 -1.51 -11.03
CA PRO A 30 25.44 -0.51 -11.67
C PRO A 30 24.66 0.71 -12.18
N GLY A 31 25.16 1.90 -11.85
CA GLY A 31 24.54 3.18 -12.23
C GLY A 31 23.39 3.65 -11.34
N ALA A 32 23.01 2.89 -10.31
CA ALA A 32 22.18 3.41 -9.23
C ALA A 32 22.92 4.53 -8.50
N GLY A 33 22.17 5.48 -7.94
CA GLY A 33 22.76 6.68 -7.34
C GLY A 33 21.85 7.38 -6.34
N PRO A 34 22.29 8.52 -5.77
CA PRO A 34 21.46 9.29 -4.86
C PRO A 34 20.18 9.76 -5.56
N SER A 35 19.08 9.80 -4.81
CA SER A 35 17.85 10.47 -5.24
C SER A 35 17.84 11.92 -4.75
N PRO A 36 17.24 12.86 -5.51
CA PRO A 36 16.93 14.20 -5.01
C PRO A 36 16.08 14.23 -3.73
N GLN A 37 15.34 13.15 -3.43
CA GLN A 37 14.60 13.01 -2.17
C GLN A 37 15.53 12.83 -0.95
N GLY A 38 16.78 12.43 -1.16
CA GLY A 38 17.78 12.25 -0.10
C GLY A 38 17.49 11.09 0.86
N GLY A 39 18.30 11.00 1.92
CA GLY A 39 18.16 9.98 2.95
C GLY A 39 18.27 8.56 2.39
N ALA A 40 17.26 7.73 2.66
CA ALA A 40 17.17 6.35 2.21
C ALA A 40 16.62 6.16 0.79
N TRP A 41 16.32 7.25 0.08
CA TRP A 41 15.89 7.18 -1.32
C TRP A 41 17.08 7.11 -2.25
N PHE A 42 16.89 6.41 -3.37
CA PHE A 42 17.90 6.27 -4.41
C PHE A 42 17.27 6.30 -5.80
N THR A 43 18.06 6.70 -6.79
CA THR A 43 17.75 6.52 -8.20
C THR A 43 18.17 5.10 -8.58
N PRO A 44 17.25 4.25 -9.08
CA PRO A 44 17.59 2.85 -9.39
C PRO A 44 18.52 2.76 -10.60
N SER A 45 19.20 1.62 -10.72
CA SER A 45 20.02 1.29 -11.89
C SER A 45 19.21 1.47 -13.18
N PRO A 46 19.66 2.31 -14.14
CA PRO A 46 18.91 2.55 -15.38
C PRO A 46 18.69 1.29 -16.22
N ALA A 47 19.68 0.38 -16.23
CA ALA A 47 19.57 -0.90 -16.93
C ALA A 47 18.50 -1.78 -16.30
N TRP A 48 18.57 -1.95 -14.97
CA TRP A 48 17.57 -2.70 -14.22
C TRP A 48 16.17 -2.12 -14.42
N ALA A 49 16.00 -0.80 -14.31
CA ALA A 49 14.70 -0.15 -14.46
C ALA A 49 14.08 -0.39 -15.84
N ARG A 50 14.88 -0.25 -16.92
CA ARG A 50 14.43 -0.50 -18.30
C ARG A 50 14.00 -1.96 -18.51
N GLU A 51 14.76 -2.89 -17.95
CA GLU A 51 14.53 -4.33 -18.12
C GLU A 51 13.34 -4.83 -17.29
N ASN A 52 13.20 -4.32 -16.08
CA ASN A 52 12.34 -4.93 -15.06
C ASN A 52 11.08 -4.14 -14.74
N LEU A 53 11.02 -2.84 -15.01
CA LEU A 53 9.82 -2.04 -14.76
C LEU A 53 8.92 -1.97 -16.00
N THR A 54 7.63 -1.86 -15.72
CA THR A 54 6.60 -1.58 -16.72
C THR A 54 5.48 -0.77 -16.08
N THR A 55 4.80 0.05 -16.88
CA THR A 55 3.61 0.77 -16.44
C THR A 55 2.38 0.02 -16.91
N ILE A 56 1.51 -0.36 -15.98
CA ILE A 56 0.16 -0.84 -16.28
C ILE A 56 -0.68 0.39 -16.59
N PRO A 57 -1.25 0.53 -17.79
CA PRO A 57 -2.02 1.70 -18.14
C PRO A 57 -3.41 1.65 -17.47
N ALA A 58 -4.00 2.82 -17.18
CA ALA A 58 -5.21 2.94 -16.37
C ALA A 58 -6.41 2.16 -16.92
N GLU A 59 -6.50 1.95 -18.24
CA GLU A 59 -7.58 1.15 -18.84
C GLU A 59 -7.55 -0.33 -18.41
N LYS A 60 -6.40 -0.84 -17.95
CA LYS A 60 -6.28 -2.19 -17.37
C LYS A 60 -6.63 -2.22 -15.88
N LEU A 61 -6.77 -1.06 -15.24
CA LEU A 61 -7.11 -0.90 -13.83
C LEU A 61 -8.33 0.04 -13.68
N PRO A 62 -9.51 -0.31 -14.22
CA PRO A 62 -10.68 0.54 -14.13
C PRO A 62 -11.06 0.82 -12.68
N HIS A 63 -11.41 2.07 -12.35
CA HIS A 63 -11.76 2.51 -11.00
C HIS A 63 -10.64 2.38 -9.95
N TRP A 64 -9.37 2.37 -10.39
CA TRP A 64 -8.22 2.43 -9.48
C TRP A 64 -8.30 3.65 -8.54
N PRO A 65 -7.92 3.52 -7.25
CA PRO A 65 -7.99 4.64 -6.31
C PRO A 65 -7.11 5.83 -6.72
N LEU A 66 -7.50 7.02 -6.25
CA LEU A 66 -6.89 8.28 -6.66
C LEU A 66 -5.54 8.51 -5.97
N LEU A 67 -4.59 9.08 -6.71
CA LEU A 67 -3.31 9.58 -6.15
C LEU A 67 -3.42 11.09 -5.94
N GLY A 68 -3.37 11.54 -4.69
CA GLY A 68 -3.50 12.97 -4.36
C GLY A 68 -4.80 13.58 -4.89
N GLY A 69 -5.90 12.82 -4.85
CA GLY A 69 -7.22 13.26 -5.36
C GLY A 69 -7.36 13.26 -6.89
N LYS A 70 -6.37 12.77 -7.63
CA LYS A 70 -6.40 12.70 -9.10
C LYS A 70 -6.33 11.26 -9.60
N ALA A 71 -6.98 11.01 -10.73
CA ALA A 71 -6.83 9.73 -11.43
C ALA A 71 -5.39 9.58 -11.92
N VAL A 72 -4.86 8.37 -11.83
CA VAL A 72 -3.54 8.03 -12.39
C VAL A 72 -3.68 7.66 -13.87
N SER A 73 -2.67 7.96 -14.68
CA SER A 73 -2.59 7.47 -16.07
C SER A 73 -2.12 6.01 -16.14
N GLY A 74 -1.50 5.52 -15.08
CA GLY A 74 -1.04 4.15 -14.95
C GLY A 74 -0.29 3.92 -13.63
N VAL A 75 0.07 2.66 -13.38
CA VAL A 75 0.80 2.23 -12.19
C VAL A 75 2.09 1.54 -12.63
N THR A 76 3.24 2.09 -12.23
CA THR A 76 4.55 1.48 -12.51
C THR A 76 4.87 0.41 -11.48
N VAL A 77 5.17 -0.79 -11.97
CA VAL A 77 5.49 -1.97 -11.17
C VAL A 77 6.58 -2.80 -11.87
N HIS A 78 7.05 -3.85 -11.20
CA HIS A 78 7.88 -4.87 -11.83
C HIS A 78 7.08 -5.65 -12.90
N ARG A 79 7.74 -6.11 -13.97
CA ARG A 79 7.10 -6.91 -15.03
C ARG A 79 6.42 -8.18 -14.50
N LEU A 80 7.04 -8.85 -13.53
CA LEU A 80 6.47 -10.01 -12.83
C LEU A 80 5.18 -9.68 -12.06
N VAL A 81 4.93 -8.41 -11.76
CA VAL A 81 3.80 -7.93 -10.94
C VAL A 81 2.66 -7.41 -11.82
N ALA A 82 2.92 -7.09 -13.09
CA ALA A 82 1.92 -6.52 -13.98
C ALA A 82 0.71 -7.46 -14.20
N ALA A 83 0.97 -8.71 -14.59
CA ALA A 83 -0.08 -9.71 -14.80
C ALA A 83 -0.89 -10.03 -13.53
N PRO A 84 -0.29 -10.32 -12.35
CA PRO A 84 -1.04 -10.58 -11.13
C PRO A 84 -1.87 -9.37 -10.71
N LEU A 85 -1.36 -8.14 -10.85
CA LEU A 85 -2.11 -6.96 -10.45
C LEU A 85 -3.33 -6.72 -11.34
N ILE A 86 -3.19 -6.85 -12.66
CA ILE A 86 -4.31 -6.75 -13.60
C ILE A 86 -5.37 -7.81 -13.30
N ALA A 87 -4.95 -9.07 -13.09
CA ALA A 87 -5.87 -10.17 -12.83
C ALA A 87 -6.60 -10.01 -11.49
N THR A 88 -5.89 -9.61 -10.43
CA THR A 88 -6.49 -9.37 -9.11
C THR A 88 -7.46 -8.21 -9.16
N TRP A 89 -7.11 -7.13 -9.86
CA TRP A 89 -7.99 -5.98 -9.96
C TRP A 89 -9.26 -6.27 -10.77
N ALA A 90 -9.16 -7.08 -11.83
CA ALA A 90 -10.34 -7.58 -12.53
C ALA A 90 -11.27 -8.36 -11.59
N GLU A 91 -10.72 -9.13 -10.64
CA GLU A 91 -11.49 -9.85 -9.63
C GLU A 91 -12.17 -8.92 -8.61
N VAL A 92 -11.48 -7.86 -8.17
CA VAL A 92 -12.06 -6.79 -7.32
C VAL A 92 -13.28 -6.17 -8.02
N ASN A 93 -13.13 -5.82 -9.30
CA ASN A 93 -14.21 -5.26 -10.12
C ASN A 93 -15.36 -6.25 -10.31
N ARG A 94 -15.06 -7.50 -10.65
CA ARG A 94 -16.05 -8.57 -10.86
C ARG A 94 -16.91 -8.81 -9.61
N ARG A 95 -16.34 -8.62 -8.41
CA ARG A 95 -17.03 -8.75 -7.13
C ARG A 95 -17.77 -7.47 -6.69
N GLY A 96 -17.76 -6.40 -7.49
CA GLY A 96 -18.43 -5.15 -7.16
C GLY A 96 -17.74 -4.36 -6.03
N LEU A 97 -16.44 -4.56 -5.86
CA LEU A 97 -15.64 -3.91 -4.81
C LEU A 97 -14.81 -2.72 -5.35
N ALA A 98 -15.00 -2.35 -6.62
CA ALA A 98 -14.45 -1.12 -7.17
C ALA A 98 -14.92 0.11 -6.37
N GLY A 99 -14.01 1.04 -6.11
CA GLY A 99 -14.29 2.25 -5.32
C GLY A 99 -14.33 2.06 -3.80
N ARG A 100 -14.04 0.85 -3.28
CA ARG A 100 -13.93 0.59 -1.84
C ARG A 100 -12.61 1.06 -1.23
N LEU A 101 -11.60 1.31 -2.06
CA LEU A 101 -10.34 1.94 -1.67
C LEU A 101 -10.41 3.44 -1.98
N ARG A 102 -9.97 4.27 -1.04
CA ARG A 102 -10.04 5.74 -1.09
C ARG A 102 -8.85 6.34 -1.81
N THR A 103 -7.64 5.90 -1.48
CA THR A 103 -6.40 6.50 -1.99
C THR A 103 -5.41 5.46 -2.47
N PHE A 104 -4.72 5.79 -3.56
CA PHE A 104 -3.50 5.14 -3.97
C PHE A 104 -2.33 5.97 -3.44
N ASN A 105 -1.38 5.33 -2.76
CA ASN A 105 -0.28 5.99 -2.07
C ASN A 105 1.09 5.68 -2.68
N GLY A 106 1.11 4.96 -3.80
CA GLY A 106 2.28 4.77 -4.63
C GLY A 106 2.61 3.30 -4.87
N ALA A 107 3.39 3.08 -5.93
CA ALA A 107 4.06 1.84 -6.26
C ALA A 107 5.47 2.19 -6.73
N ALA A 108 6.41 1.25 -6.64
CA ALA A 108 7.80 1.44 -7.08
C ALA A 108 8.58 2.58 -6.38
N ALA A 109 8.38 2.76 -5.06
CA ALA A 109 9.15 3.73 -4.28
C ALA A 109 10.56 3.19 -3.92
N PHE A 110 11.59 3.66 -4.64
CA PHE A 110 13.00 3.26 -4.51
C PHE A 110 13.65 3.77 -3.23
N ARG A 111 13.50 2.99 -2.14
CA ARG A 111 14.06 3.31 -0.82
C ARG A 111 14.36 2.07 0.02
N HIS A 112 15.20 2.25 1.04
CA HIS A 112 15.35 1.27 2.12
C HIS A 112 14.16 1.30 3.09
N MET A 113 13.91 0.16 3.76
CA MET A 113 12.82 0.03 4.73
C MET A 113 12.91 1.07 5.86
N GLY A 114 11.77 1.59 6.29
CA GLY A 114 11.68 2.55 7.40
C GLY A 114 12.46 3.86 7.16
N HIS A 115 12.79 4.17 5.90
CA HIS A 115 13.60 5.33 5.52
C HIS A 115 15.02 5.34 6.14
N ASP A 116 15.59 4.14 6.38
CA ASP A 116 16.92 3.97 6.97
C ASP A 116 17.84 3.18 6.02
N ARG A 117 18.93 3.81 5.56
CA ARG A 117 19.91 3.20 4.64
C ARG A 117 20.62 1.97 5.20
N SER A 118 20.66 1.82 6.52
CA SER A 118 21.27 0.64 7.17
C SER A 118 20.39 -0.60 7.07
N ARG A 119 19.09 -0.42 6.76
CA ARG A 119 18.13 -1.51 6.61
C ARG A 119 18.12 -2.05 5.18
N PRO A 120 17.66 -3.28 4.96
CA PRO A 120 17.48 -3.80 3.61
C PRO A 120 16.50 -2.98 2.77
N LEU A 121 16.55 -3.18 1.45
CA LEU A 121 15.62 -2.56 0.50
C LEU A 121 14.17 -2.89 0.85
N SER A 122 13.30 -1.89 0.74
CA SER A 122 11.86 -2.12 0.79
C SER A 122 11.41 -2.91 -0.44
N VAL A 123 10.36 -3.72 -0.32
CA VAL A 123 9.75 -4.41 -1.47
C VAL A 123 9.24 -3.43 -2.53
N HIS A 124 8.88 -2.21 -2.11
CA HIS A 124 8.59 -1.09 -3.01
C HIS A 124 9.75 -0.78 -3.97
N ALA A 125 11.01 -0.91 -3.52
CA ALA A 125 12.17 -0.60 -4.35
C ALA A 125 12.35 -1.55 -5.53
N PHE A 126 11.73 -2.72 -5.49
CA PHE A 126 11.71 -3.69 -6.58
C PHE A 126 10.52 -3.48 -7.53
N GLY A 127 9.61 -2.53 -7.26
CA GLY A 127 8.34 -2.41 -7.97
C GLY A 127 7.36 -3.56 -7.67
N ALA A 128 7.55 -4.25 -6.55
CA ALA A 128 6.79 -5.45 -6.17
C ALA A 128 5.79 -5.23 -5.04
N ALA A 129 5.57 -3.97 -4.66
CA ALA A 129 4.59 -3.57 -3.67
C ALA A 129 3.88 -2.29 -4.08
N PHE A 130 2.72 -2.07 -3.47
CA PHE A 130 1.95 -0.85 -3.61
C PHE A 130 1.17 -0.55 -2.32
N ASP A 131 0.92 0.73 -2.07
CA ASP A 131 0.21 1.20 -0.87
C ASP A 131 -1.14 1.83 -1.24
N VAL A 132 -2.16 1.58 -0.41
CA VAL A 132 -3.50 2.16 -0.51
C VAL A 132 -4.02 2.57 0.86
N ASP A 133 -4.91 3.57 0.90
CA ASP A 133 -5.54 4.05 2.15
C ASP A 133 -4.55 4.35 3.29
N ALA A 134 -3.34 4.84 2.97
CA ALA A 134 -2.26 5.03 3.94
C ALA A 134 -2.65 5.89 5.15
N ALA A 135 -3.50 6.90 4.95
CA ALA A 135 -3.98 7.79 6.00
C ALA A 135 -4.69 7.09 7.17
N TRP A 136 -5.24 5.89 6.94
CA TRP A 136 -5.99 5.13 7.96
C TRP A 136 -5.37 3.78 8.32
N ASN A 137 -4.30 3.40 7.63
CA ASN A 137 -3.71 2.06 7.70
C ASN A 137 -2.18 2.09 7.65
N ALA A 138 -1.59 3.21 8.06
CA ALA A 138 -0.14 3.39 8.05
C ALA A 138 0.59 2.31 8.85
N TYR A 139 1.89 2.24 8.61
CA TYR A 139 2.80 1.40 9.38
C TYR A 139 2.66 1.64 10.89
N GLY A 140 2.59 0.57 11.66
CA GLY A 140 2.39 0.54 13.11
C GLY A 140 0.93 0.72 13.56
N VAL A 141 -0.04 0.87 12.64
CA VAL A 141 -1.46 0.93 13.02
C VAL A 141 -1.94 -0.50 13.35
N PRO A 142 -2.40 -0.78 14.59
CA PRO A 142 -2.83 -2.11 14.99
C PRO A 142 -3.96 -2.65 14.10
N LEU A 143 -3.97 -3.96 13.87
CA LEU A 143 -4.96 -4.64 13.01
C LEU A 143 -6.41 -4.25 13.32
N ALA A 144 -6.75 -4.08 14.60
CA ALA A 144 -8.09 -3.71 15.07
C ALA A 144 -8.49 -2.27 14.74
N GLN A 145 -7.52 -1.40 14.43
CA GLN A 145 -7.74 0.02 14.11
C GLN A 145 -7.65 0.31 12.61
N GLN A 146 -7.05 -0.59 11.83
CA GLN A 146 -6.95 -0.49 10.37
C GLN A 146 -8.34 -0.48 9.72
N GLN A 147 -8.64 0.58 8.97
CA GLN A 147 -9.94 0.84 8.33
C GLN A 147 -10.01 0.41 6.86
N ILE A 148 -9.00 -0.26 6.32
CA ILE A 148 -9.03 -0.78 4.95
C ILE A 148 -10.16 -1.80 4.78
N ASP A 149 -10.84 -1.75 3.63
CA ASP A 149 -11.94 -2.65 3.32
C ASP A 149 -11.45 -4.12 3.27
N ARG A 150 -11.98 -4.93 4.18
CA ARG A 150 -11.53 -6.32 4.36
C ARG A 150 -12.03 -7.27 3.28
N ASP A 151 -13.08 -6.92 2.56
CA ASP A 151 -13.50 -7.69 1.38
C ASP A 151 -12.49 -7.49 0.25
N VAL A 152 -11.95 -6.27 0.06
CA VAL A 152 -10.86 -6.02 -0.90
C VAL A 152 -9.58 -6.77 -0.49
N VAL A 153 -9.15 -6.64 0.76
CA VAL A 153 -7.97 -7.37 1.29
C VAL A 153 -8.09 -8.87 1.02
N ARG A 154 -9.27 -9.44 1.29
CA ARG A 154 -9.54 -10.86 1.06
C ARG A 154 -9.36 -11.24 -0.41
N VAL A 155 -9.84 -10.43 -1.37
CA VAL A 155 -9.63 -10.70 -2.80
C VAL A 155 -8.14 -10.79 -3.11
N PHE A 156 -7.36 -9.81 -2.64
CA PHE A 156 -5.92 -9.78 -2.84
C PHE A 156 -5.24 -11.04 -2.28
N GLN A 157 -5.59 -11.45 -1.05
CA GLN A 157 -5.07 -12.68 -0.45
C GLN A 157 -5.50 -13.95 -1.20
N GLU A 158 -6.76 -14.06 -1.62
CA GLU A 158 -7.22 -15.21 -2.42
C GLU A 158 -6.46 -15.30 -3.76
N CYS A 159 -6.09 -14.16 -4.34
CA CYS A 159 -5.28 -14.02 -5.57
C CYS A 159 -3.77 -14.13 -5.33
N GLY A 160 -3.35 -14.32 -4.08
CA GLY A 160 -1.97 -14.59 -3.70
C GLY A 160 -1.09 -13.40 -3.34
N TRP A 161 -1.68 -12.24 -3.06
CA TRP A 161 -0.93 -11.11 -2.51
C TRP A 161 -0.73 -11.27 -1.01
N GLU A 162 0.45 -10.87 -0.54
CA GLU A 162 0.68 -10.63 0.87
C GLU A 162 0.17 -9.25 1.25
N TRP A 163 -0.52 -9.17 2.38
CA TRP A 163 -1.03 -7.92 2.93
C TRP A 163 -0.38 -7.67 4.29
N GLY A 164 0.21 -6.48 4.45
CA GLY A 164 1.04 -6.16 5.61
C GLY A 164 0.27 -5.97 6.92
N GLY A 165 -1.06 -5.85 6.87
CA GLY A 165 -1.85 -5.65 8.08
C GLY A 165 -1.85 -6.83 9.06
N LEU A 166 -1.47 -8.03 8.61
CA LEU A 166 -1.32 -9.22 9.46
C LEU A 166 0.07 -9.37 10.08
N TRP A 167 1.01 -8.47 9.79
CA TRP A 167 2.34 -8.48 10.41
C TRP A 167 2.22 -8.18 11.92
N THR A 168 3.23 -8.55 12.69
CA THR A 168 3.19 -8.47 14.15
C THR A 168 3.69 -7.13 14.65
N ASP A 169 3.06 -6.61 15.71
CA ASP A 169 3.50 -5.43 16.45
C ASP A 169 5.02 -5.35 16.65
N PRO A 170 5.65 -4.18 16.39
CA PRO A 170 5.09 -2.91 15.90
C PRO A 170 5.11 -2.76 14.36
N TYR A 171 5.10 -3.86 13.60
CA TYR A 171 5.37 -3.88 12.16
C TYR A 171 4.11 -3.98 11.30
N GLU A 172 2.91 -3.89 11.85
CA GLU A 172 1.66 -3.90 11.07
C GLU A 172 1.69 -2.85 9.98
N ASP A 173 1.36 -3.22 8.75
CA ASP A 173 1.35 -2.28 7.62
C ASP A 173 0.08 -2.47 6.78
N GLY A 174 -1.03 -1.95 7.28
CA GLY A 174 -2.36 -2.18 6.72
C GLY A 174 -2.58 -1.56 5.33
N MET A 175 -1.74 -0.61 4.93
CA MET A 175 -1.76 0.01 3.61
C MET A 175 -1.05 -0.83 2.54
N HIS A 176 -0.12 -1.69 2.96
CA HIS A 176 0.87 -2.31 2.10
C HIS A 176 0.41 -3.66 1.55
N PHE A 177 0.52 -3.82 0.23
CA PHE A 177 0.38 -5.09 -0.47
C PHE A 177 1.65 -5.40 -1.23
N GLN A 178 2.07 -6.67 -1.21
CA GLN A 178 3.25 -7.12 -1.94
C GLN A 178 3.04 -8.44 -2.67
N TRP A 179 3.68 -8.56 -3.83
CA TRP A 179 3.71 -9.79 -4.62
C TRP A 179 4.93 -10.64 -4.22
N THR A 180 4.90 -11.19 -3.02
CA THR A 180 5.90 -12.18 -2.59
C THR A 180 5.25 -13.09 -1.56
N ASP A 181 5.95 -14.15 -1.18
CA ASP A 181 5.50 -15.00 -0.10
C ASP A 181 5.31 -14.23 1.23
N PRO A 182 4.42 -14.74 2.10
CA PRO A 182 4.30 -14.26 3.46
C PRO A 182 5.64 -14.19 4.19
N LEU A 183 5.77 -13.21 5.09
CA LEU A 183 6.91 -13.18 5.99
C LEU A 183 6.88 -14.40 6.92
N PRO A 184 8.05 -15.00 7.25
CA PRO A 184 8.13 -16.09 8.22
C PRO A 184 7.45 -15.72 9.54
N GLY A 185 6.63 -16.63 10.06
CA GLY A 185 5.91 -16.45 11.33
C GLY A 185 4.60 -15.68 11.22
N VAL A 186 4.25 -15.09 10.07
CA VAL A 186 2.95 -14.43 9.87
C VAL A 186 1.88 -15.48 9.62
N ARG A 187 0.87 -15.53 10.51
CA ARG A 187 -0.27 -16.43 10.36
C ARG A 187 -1.17 -15.96 9.21
N GLN A 188 -1.22 -16.76 8.15
CA GLN A 188 -2.07 -16.49 7.00
C GLN A 188 -3.49 -17.03 7.20
N PRO A 189 -4.52 -16.39 6.62
CA PRO A 189 -5.88 -16.90 6.66
C PRO A 189 -6.02 -18.14 5.75
N ALA A 190 -6.98 -19.02 6.07
CA ALA A 190 -7.21 -20.27 5.34
C ALA A 190 -7.59 -20.09 3.85
N TRP A 191 -8.06 -18.90 3.47
CA TRP A 191 -8.40 -18.57 2.07
C TRP A 191 -7.22 -18.01 1.27
N ARG A 192 -6.03 -17.85 1.87
CA ARG A 192 -4.84 -17.44 1.11
C ARG A 192 -4.63 -18.39 -0.09
N ASP A 193 -4.35 -17.81 -1.25
CA ASP A 193 -4.12 -18.52 -2.51
C ASP A 193 -5.34 -19.36 -3.00
N ALA A 194 -6.56 -19.09 -2.52
CA ALA A 194 -7.76 -19.86 -2.88
C ALA A 194 -8.05 -19.87 -4.38
N MET A 195 -7.66 -18.83 -5.12
CA MET A 195 -7.83 -18.80 -6.57
C MET A 195 -7.04 -19.92 -7.27
N ALA A 196 -5.84 -20.28 -6.79
CA ALA A 196 -5.05 -21.40 -7.33
C ALA A 196 -5.70 -22.77 -7.07
N ARG A 197 -6.61 -22.86 -6.09
CA ARG A 197 -7.36 -24.09 -5.76
C ARG A 197 -8.74 -24.15 -6.42
N GLY A 198 -9.10 -23.16 -7.25
CA GLY A 198 -10.45 -23.03 -7.79
C GLY A 198 -11.51 -22.68 -6.73
N GLN A 199 -11.08 -22.22 -5.55
CA GLN A 199 -11.94 -21.93 -4.38
C GLN A 199 -12.18 -20.44 -4.17
N GLY A 200 -11.92 -19.62 -5.19
CA GLY A 200 -12.21 -18.19 -5.18
C GLY A 200 -13.69 -17.94 -4.90
N ARG A 201 -14.03 -17.65 -3.64
CA ARG A 201 -15.41 -17.36 -3.27
C ARG A 201 -15.68 -15.93 -3.70
N ALA A 202 -16.76 -15.65 -4.42
CA ALA A 202 -17.36 -14.33 -4.34
C ALA A 202 -18.09 -14.26 -2.99
N PRO A 203 -17.58 -13.61 -1.93
CA PRO A 203 -18.48 -13.18 -0.88
C PRO A 203 -19.54 -12.28 -1.54
N LYS A 204 -20.80 -12.42 -1.15
CA LYS A 204 -21.79 -11.38 -1.42
C LYS A 204 -21.21 -10.12 -0.76
N PRO A 205 -20.91 -9.05 -1.50
CA PRO A 205 -20.26 -7.89 -0.91
C PRO A 205 -21.08 -7.44 0.28
N THR A 206 -20.42 -7.19 1.41
CA THR A 206 -21.10 -6.50 2.50
C THR A 206 -21.60 -5.18 1.91
N PRO A 207 -22.91 -4.86 2.00
CA PRO A 207 -23.38 -3.56 1.56
C PRO A 207 -22.48 -2.50 2.17
N ALA A 208 -22.03 -1.53 1.36
CA ALA A 208 -21.44 -0.34 1.96
C ALA A 208 -22.43 0.15 3.02
N PRO A 209 -21.98 0.51 4.23
CA PRO A 209 -22.88 1.08 5.22
C PRO A 209 -23.70 2.16 4.54
N ALA A 210 -25.04 2.07 4.62
CA ALA A 210 -25.87 3.16 4.16
C ALA A 210 -25.42 4.42 4.92
N PRO A 211 -25.29 5.60 4.27
CA PRO A 211 -25.10 6.83 5.01
C PRO A 211 -26.24 6.91 6.04
N ALA A 212 -25.89 6.99 7.33
CA ALA A 212 -26.88 6.99 8.39
C ALA A 212 -27.90 8.11 8.13
N PRO A 213 -29.22 7.85 8.20
CA PRO A 213 -30.20 8.91 8.14
C PRO A 213 -29.94 9.88 9.30
N ALA A 214 -29.87 11.17 8.98
CA ALA A 214 -29.68 12.23 9.96
C ALA A 214 -30.95 12.39 10.81
N THR A 215 -31.14 11.50 11.78
CA THR A 215 -32.21 11.59 12.76
C THR A 215 -31.66 11.21 14.13
N GLY A 216 -31.33 12.23 14.92
CA GLY A 216 -30.89 12.05 16.30
C GLY A 216 -29.96 13.17 16.72
N ILE A 217 -30.25 13.78 17.86
CA ILE A 217 -29.45 14.81 18.51
C ILE A 217 -27.98 14.37 18.51
N VAL A 218 -27.13 15.20 17.91
CA VAL A 218 -25.68 15.01 17.85
C VAL A 218 -25.11 15.14 19.26
N VAL A 219 -25.04 14.03 19.99
CA VAL A 219 -24.02 13.90 21.03
C VAL A 219 -22.72 13.66 20.27
N LYS A 220 -21.92 14.73 20.09
CA LYS A 220 -20.59 14.66 19.49
C LYS A 220 -19.79 13.58 20.22
N PRO A 221 -19.39 12.48 19.56
CA PRO A 221 -18.26 11.72 20.03
C PRO A 221 -17.04 12.57 19.70
N THR A 222 -16.39 13.14 20.72
CA THR A 222 -15.04 13.70 20.60
C THR A 222 -14.06 12.55 20.44
N VAL A 223 -14.04 11.97 19.24
CA VAL A 223 -12.87 11.22 18.77
C VAL A 223 -12.16 12.18 17.82
N PRO A 224 -10.90 12.56 18.08
CA PRO A 224 -10.17 13.47 17.21
C PRO A 224 -10.09 12.86 15.81
N VAL A 225 -10.60 13.58 14.80
CA VAL A 225 -10.38 13.22 13.40
C VAL A 225 -8.90 13.48 13.11
N PRO A 226 -8.11 12.50 12.63
CA PRO A 226 -6.72 12.76 12.29
C PRO A 226 -6.64 13.80 11.18
N VAL A 227 -5.94 14.91 11.45
CA VAL A 227 -5.71 15.99 10.51
C VAL A 227 -4.36 15.78 9.84
N VAL A 228 -4.36 15.68 8.50
CA VAL A 228 -3.13 15.72 7.69
C VAL A 228 -2.61 17.16 7.72
N LEU A 229 -1.38 17.38 8.16
CA LEU A 229 -0.75 18.69 8.12
C LEU A 229 0.46 18.74 7.17
N VAL A 230 0.62 19.90 6.53
CA VAL A 230 1.73 20.22 5.62
C VAL A 230 2.47 21.44 6.18
N PRO A 231 3.82 21.49 6.14
CA PRO A 231 4.58 22.67 6.58
C PRO A 231 4.17 23.92 5.78
N ASP A 232 4.03 25.06 6.46
CA ASP A 232 3.58 26.30 5.82
C ASP A 232 4.73 27.27 5.43
N GLY A 233 5.97 26.88 5.72
CA GLY A 233 7.19 27.64 5.41
C GLY A 233 7.56 28.71 6.46
N ALA A 234 6.80 28.87 7.55
CA ALA A 234 7.01 29.92 8.55
C ALA A 234 6.75 29.43 10.00
N GLU A 235 7.45 28.36 10.40
CA GLU A 235 7.35 27.66 11.70
C GLU A 235 5.94 27.16 12.08
N GLY A 236 4.98 27.21 11.14
CA GLY A 236 3.59 26.78 11.32
C GLY A 236 3.19 25.63 10.41
N TRP A 237 1.93 25.21 10.55
CA TRP A 237 1.35 24.09 9.80
C TRP A 237 0.06 24.49 9.12
N ARG A 238 -0.25 23.87 7.96
CA ARG A 238 -1.53 23.98 7.28
C ARG A 238 -2.21 22.62 7.14
N ASP A 239 -3.53 22.58 7.25
CA ASP A 239 -4.31 21.40 6.86
C ASP A 239 -4.43 21.26 5.35
N VAL A 240 -4.95 20.11 4.88
CA VAL A 240 -5.23 19.86 3.45
C VAL A 240 -6.29 20.80 2.86
N ALA A 241 -7.01 21.55 3.69
CA ALA A 241 -7.93 22.61 3.27
C ALA A 241 -7.25 24.01 3.21
N GLY A 242 -5.98 24.12 3.61
CA GLY A 242 -5.15 25.33 3.49
C GLY A 242 -5.16 26.26 4.70
N GLN A 243 -5.85 25.92 5.80
CA GLN A 243 -5.91 26.75 7.02
C GLN A 243 -4.64 26.61 7.89
N ARG A 244 -4.10 27.73 8.38
CA ARG A 244 -2.89 27.77 9.24
C ARG A 244 -3.24 27.53 10.71
N THR A 245 -2.46 26.70 11.42
CA THR A 245 -2.64 26.38 12.84
C THR A 245 -1.31 26.21 13.61
N THR A 246 -1.35 26.27 14.95
CA THR A 246 -0.23 26.09 15.89
C THR A 246 -0.58 25.05 16.97
N LEU A 247 0.36 24.19 17.35
CA LEU A 247 0.10 23.03 18.23
C LEU A 247 0.69 23.19 19.64
N PRO A 248 -0.13 23.37 20.69
CA PRO A 248 0.34 23.35 22.06
C PRO A 248 0.32 21.91 22.62
N GLY A 249 1.47 21.23 22.63
CA GLY A 249 1.72 20.09 23.54
C GLY A 249 1.46 18.66 23.06
N GLY A 250 1.33 18.39 21.75
CA GLY A 250 1.21 17.03 21.18
C GLY A 250 2.53 16.39 20.74
N THR A 251 2.60 15.05 20.69
CA THR A 251 3.74 14.29 20.14
C THR A 251 3.48 13.93 18.68
N VAL A 252 4.43 14.21 17.80
CA VAL A 252 4.37 13.96 16.34
C VAL A 252 4.78 12.52 16.01
N VAL A 253 3.98 11.82 15.19
CA VAL A 253 4.37 10.51 14.62
C VAL A 253 4.27 10.58 13.09
N ASN A 254 5.32 10.14 12.41
CA ASN A 254 5.53 10.34 10.98
C ASN A 254 5.12 9.09 10.18
N ALA A 255 4.18 9.22 9.25
CA ALA A 255 3.64 8.06 8.53
C ALA A 255 4.30 7.76 7.17
N THR A 256 5.21 8.57 6.61
CA THR A 256 5.92 8.20 5.34
C THR A 256 6.99 9.21 4.83
N ASP A 257 7.23 10.34 5.50
CA ASP A 257 8.20 11.36 5.09
C ASP A 257 8.60 12.22 6.30
N PRO A 258 9.85 12.19 6.81
CA PRO A 258 10.30 12.99 7.98
C PRO A 258 9.99 14.50 7.89
N THR A 259 9.59 15.02 6.72
CA THR A 259 9.22 16.42 6.48
C THR A 259 7.70 16.70 6.43
N ARG A 260 6.82 15.70 6.61
CA ARG A 260 5.35 15.86 6.60
C ARG A 260 4.70 15.23 7.83
N ILE A 261 3.96 16.04 8.59
CA ILE A 261 3.55 15.75 9.97
C ILE A 261 2.08 15.32 10.06
N TRP A 262 1.82 14.35 10.93
CA TRP A 262 0.48 13.98 11.41
C TRP A 262 0.37 14.23 12.91
N ILE A 263 -0.82 14.64 13.37
CA ILE A 263 -1.13 14.84 14.78
C ILE A 263 -2.14 13.79 15.24
N ALA A 264 -1.83 13.12 16.35
CA ALA A 264 -2.82 12.49 17.19
C ALA A 264 -2.95 13.34 18.47
N GLU A 265 -4.15 13.86 18.76
CA GLU A 265 -4.44 14.43 20.08
C GLU A 265 -4.70 13.31 21.10
N ARG A 266 -4.38 13.56 22.37
CA ARG A 266 -4.64 12.64 23.49
C ARG A 266 -6.13 12.52 23.80
#